data_AF-A0A966Z3K5-F1
#
_entry.id   AF-A0A966Z3K5-F1
#
_cell.length_a   1.000
_cell.length_b   1.000
_cell.length_c   1.000
_cell.angle_alpha   90.00
_cell.angle_beta   90.00
_cell.angle_gamma   90.00
#
_symmetry.space_group_name_H-M   'P 1'
#
loop_
_entity.id
_entity.type
_entity.pdbx_description
1 polymer ?
#
loop_
_entity_poly.entity_id
_entity_poly.type
_entity_poly.pdbx_seq_one_letter_code
_entity_poly.pdbx_strand_id
1 'polypeptide(L)'
;MDSRTPFRATHAGTSYEGIQPLPVRVLLENVRSLYNVGAFFRTGDAAGLEKLVLAGITGFPPQNMISKTALGAEETVPWEHTRQPLEMVIAMREAGYEIAAVETTVHAVDLFDWHPRFPVCVLFGHETDGLTPELAALADTHVRIPMLGQKHSLNVATAGGVVLFELLRKYRALRQQATYRS
;
A
#
# COMPACT_ATOMS: atom_id res chain seq x y z
N MET A 1 -10.17 23.30 17.43
CA MET A 1 -9.16 23.87 16.50
C MET A 1 -8.22 22.73 16.17
N ASP A 2 -8.19 22.11 15.00
CA ASP A 2 -8.74 22.39 13.68
C ASP A 2 -8.92 21.00 13.04
N SER A 3 -10.14 20.44 13.07
CA SER A 3 -10.43 19.13 12.46
C SER A 3 -10.52 19.33 10.96
N ARG A 4 -9.37 19.55 10.31
CA ARG A 4 -9.27 19.53 8.85
C ARG A 4 -9.58 18.13 8.40
N THR A 5 -10.84 17.87 8.10
CA THR A 5 -11.20 16.85 7.12
C THR A 5 -11.03 17.52 5.76
N PRO A 6 -9.88 17.42 5.08
CA PRO A 6 -9.57 18.23 3.89
C PRO A 6 -10.58 18.02 2.74
N PHE A 7 -11.40 16.97 2.80
CA PHE A 7 -12.37 16.61 1.76
C PHE A 7 -13.81 17.09 1.99
N ARG A 8 -14.20 17.52 3.20
CA ARG A 8 -15.62 17.89 3.47
C ARG A 8 -16.09 19.17 2.75
N ALA A 9 -15.19 19.91 2.12
CA ALA A 9 -15.52 21.16 1.44
C ALA A 9 -16.21 21.00 0.07
N THR A 10 -16.37 19.78 -0.46
CA THR A 10 -16.99 19.54 -1.77
C THR A 10 -17.95 18.34 -1.75
N HIS A 11 -18.93 18.29 -2.66
CA HIS A 11 -19.77 17.10 -2.87
C HIS A 11 -18.96 15.83 -3.19
N ALA A 12 -17.71 15.96 -3.67
CA ALA A 12 -16.83 14.81 -3.83
C ALA A 12 -16.38 14.21 -2.50
N GLY A 13 -16.39 14.97 -1.40
CA GLY A 13 -16.03 14.51 -0.05
C GLY A 13 -16.98 13.47 0.55
N THR A 14 -18.28 13.58 0.28
CA THR A 14 -19.28 12.59 0.77
C THR A 14 -18.98 11.20 0.23
N SER A 15 -18.40 11.11 -0.98
CA SER A 15 -18.02 9.82 -1.58
C SER A 15 -16.92 9.06 -0.84
N TYR A 16 -16.21 9.71 0.08
CA TYR A 16 -15.16 9.11 0.90
C TYR A 16 -15.58 8.89 2.36
N GLU A 17 -16.80 9.28 2.76
CA GLU A 17 -17.27 9.10 4.13
C GLU A 17 -17.35 7.61 4.52
N GLY A 18 -16.77 7.27 5.68
CA GLY A 18 -16.70 5.90 6.18
C GLY A 18 -15.68 4.99 5.47
N ILE A 19 -14.80 5.53 4.61
CA ILE A 19 -13.71 4.75 4.01
C ILE A 19 -12.53 4.56 4.97
N GLN A 20 -12.46 5.24 6.13
CA GLN A 20 -11.30 5.12 7.03
C GLN A 20 -11.50 4.03 8.12
N PRO A 21 -10.59 3.05 8.22
CA PRO A 21 -9.43 2.83 7.35
C PRO A 21 -9.79 2.19 6.01
N LEU A 22 -9.04 2.57 4.95
CA LEU A 22 -9.06 1.89 3.67
C LEU A 22 -8.57 0.45 3.93
N PRO A 23 -9.32 -0.61 3.57
CA PRO A 23 -9.00 -2.01 3.91
C PRO A 23 -7.85 -2.54 3.05
N VAL A 24 -6.71 -1.86 3.17
CA VAL A 24 -5.47 -2.06 2.45
C VAL A 24 -4.35 -2.05 3.48
N ARG A 25 -3.55 -3.12 3.46
CA ARG A 25 -2.27 -3.18 4.15
C ARG A 25 -1.15 -3.11 3.14
N VAL A 26 -0.01 -2.55 3.54
CA VAL A 26 1.21 -2.54 2.75
C VAL A 26 2.26 -3.31 3.51
N LEU A 27 2.97 -4.22 2.85
CA LEU A 27 4.17 -4.84 3.39
C LEU A 27 5.39 -4.39 2.57
N LEU A 28 6.37 -3.82 3.25
CA LEU A 28 7.66 -3.42 2.69
C LEU A 28 8.71 -4.45 3.08
N GLU A 29 9.05 -5.34 2.15
CA GLU A 29 10.07 -6.36 2.35
C GLU A 29 11.45 -5.81 1.98
N ASN A 30 12.35 -5.80 2.96
CA ASN A 30 13.76 -5.45 2.79
C ASN A 30 14.05 -4.06 2.17
N VAL A 31 13.11 -3.11 2.21
CA VAL A 31 13.29 -1.75 1.71
C VAL A 31 14.36 -1.03 2.54
N ARG A 32 15.48 -0.66 1.91
CA ARG A 32 16.64 -0.11 2.63
C ARG A 32 16.54 1.39 2.86
N SER A 33 15.96 2.12 1.91
CA SER A 33 15.88 3.58 2.01
C SER A 33 14.87 4.01 3.06
N LEU A 34 15.36 4.58 4.15
CA LEU A 34 14.54 5.17 5.20
C LEU A 34 13.67 6.33 4.67
N TYR A 35 14.11 7.01 3.60
CA TYR A 35 13.31 8.03 2.91
C TYR A 35 12.12 7.41 2.17
N ASN A 36 12.29 6.22 1.57
CA ASN A 36 11.17 5.50 0.96
C ASN A 36 10.19 5.05 2.04
N VAL A 37 10.68 4.51 3.17
CA VAL A 37 9.83 4.11 4.30
C VAL A 37 9.02 5.29 4.82
N GLY A 38 9.64 6.44 5.07
CA GLY A 38 8.92 7.63 5.51
C GLY A 38 7.94 8.18 4.47
N ALA A 39 8.26 8.08 3.18
CA ALA A 39 7.30 8.41 2.12
C ALA A 39 6.09 7.46 2.08
N PHE A 40 6.26 6.17 2.39
CA PHE A 40 5.15 5.22 2.56
C PHE A 40 4.28 5.57 3.76
N PHE A 41 4.86 5.95 4.90
CA PHE A 41 4.08 6.47 6.03
C PHE A 41 3.23 7.66 5.62
N ARG A 42 3.84 8.68 5.00
CA ARG A 42 3.13 9.89 4.57
C ARG A 42 2.03 9.60 3.54
N THR A 43 2.29 8.71 2.61
CA THR A 43 1.30 8.28 1.60
C THR A 43 0.17 7.47 2.24
N GLY A 44 0.52 6.60 3.21
CA GLY A 44 -0.44 5.80 3.96
C GLY A 44 -1.39 6.67 4.78
N ASP A 45 -0.88 7.69 5.46
CA ASP A 45 -1.69 8.67 6.18
C ASP A 45 -2.67 9.38 5.22
N ALA A 46 -2.15 9.89 4.10
CA ALA A 46 -2.94 10.59 3.10
C ALA A 46 -4.04 9.72 2.46
N ALA A 47 -3.78 8.42 2.27
CA ALA A 47 -4.74 7.48 1.69
C ALA A 47 -5.68 6.84 2.74
N GLY A 48 -5.43 7.06 4.03
CA GLY A 48 -6.15 6.40 5.13
C GLY A 48 -5.87 4.90 5.22
N LEU A 49 -4.62 4.49 4.99
CA LEU A 49 -4.16 3.10 5.01
C LEU A 49 -4.48 2.40 6.34
N GLU A 50 -4.89 1.14 6.29
CA GLU A 50 -5.18 0.35 7.49
C GLU A 50 -3.92 0.07 8.30
N LYS A 51 -2.86 -0.43 7.65
CA LYS A 51 -1.60 -0.74 8.33
C LYS A 51 -0.41 -0.80 7.36
N LEU A 52 0.75 -0.33 7.84
CA LEU A 52 2.05 -0.55 7.20
C LEU A 52 2.85 -1.64 7.94
N VAL A 53 3.38 -2.62 7.23
CA VAL A 53 4.22 -3.69 7.79
C VAL A 53 5.62 -3.54 7.23
N LEU A 54 6.58 -3.40 8.13
CA LEU A 54 8.01 -3.25 7.80
C LEU A 54 8.67 -4.60 8.03
N ALA A 55 9.07 -5.29 6.96
CA ALA A 55 9.49 -6.67 7.04
C ALA A 55 10.97 -6.89 6.69
N GLY A 56 11.60 -7.87 7.35
CA GLY A 56 12.99 -8.22 7.13
C GLY A 56 13.94 -7.12 7.60
N ILE A 57 14.83 -6.67 6.70
CA ILE A 57 15.81 -5.62 7.01
C ILE A 57 15.24 -4.19 6.94
N THR A 58 13.98 -4.01 6.55
CA THR A 58 13.36 -2.69 6.41
C THR A 58 13.50 -1.89 7.70
N GLY A 59 14.07 -0.69 7.61
CA GLY A 59 14.21 0.20 8.76
C GLY A 59 12.86 0.71 9.26
N PHE A 60 12.73 0.89 10.57
CA PHE A 60 11.47 1.25 11.23
C PHE A 60 11.66 2.40 12.23
N PRO A 61 10.59 3.16 12.54
CA PRO A 61 10.62 4.21 13.56
C PRO A 61 10.99 3.66 14.96
N PRO A 62 11.64 4.46 15.82
CA PRO A 62 12.03 5.86 15.60
C PRO A 62 13.36 5.98 14.85
N GLN A 63 13.38 6.74 13.74
CA GLN A 63 14.60 7.07 12.99
C GLN A 63 14.46 8.42 12.29
N ASN A 64 15.43 9.33 12.50
CA ASN A 64 15.39 10.70 11.99
C ASN A 64 15.17 10.80 10.47
N MET A 65 15.72 9.88 9.68
CA MET A 65 15.55 9.88 8.22
C MET A 65 14.12 9.50 7.80
N ILE A 66 13.46 8.59 8.54
CA ILE A 66 12.04 8.28 8.33
C ILE A 66 11.21 9.52 8.66
N SER A 67 11.40 10.11 9.85
CA SER A 67 10.63 11.26 10.33
C SER A 67 10.72 12.48 9.40
N LYS A 68 11.87 12.71 8.76
CA LYS A 68 12.05 13.79 7.77
C LYS A 68 11.10 13.70 6.57
N THR A 69 10.68 12.50 6.19
CA THR A 69 9.79 12.29 5.02
C THR A 69 8.37 11.92 5.41
N ALA A 70 8.20 11.23 6.54
CA ALA A 70 6.90 10.89 7.11
C ALA A 70 6.16 12.13 7.66
N LEU A 71 6.87 13.11 8.20
CA LEU A 71 6.30 14.36 8.74
C LEU A 71 5.24 14.11 9.83
N GLY A 72 5.48 13.14 10.73
CA GLY A 72 4.58 12.77 11.81
C GLY A 72 3.57 11.68 11.44
N ALA A 73 3.49 11.28 10.16
CA ALA A 73 2.62 10.19 9.73
C ALA A 73 2.98 8.83 10.37
N GLU A 74 4.23 8.66 10.83
CA GLU A 74 4.66 7.47 11.58
C GLU A 74 4.01 7.36 12.97
N GLU A 75 3.38 8.44 13.45
CA GLU A 75 2.64 8.47 14.72
C GLU A 75 1.15 8.18 14.54
N THR A 76 0.61 8.37 13.33
CA THR A 76 -0.83 8.25 13.03
C THR A 76 -1.17 6.97 12.26
N VAL A 77 -0.30 6.51 11.36
CA VAL A 77 -0.52 5.29 10.58
C VAL A 77 -0.21 4.07 11.43
N PRO A 78 -1.15 3.14 11.63
CA PRO A 78 -0.85 1.89 12.32
C PRO A 78 0.27 1.13 11.60
N TRP A 79 1.26 0.64 12.33
CA TRP A 79 2.34 -0.14 11.74
C TRP A 79 2.90 -1.19 12.69
N GLU A 80 3.58 -2.18 12.13
CA GLU A 80 4.37 -3.16 12.90
C GLU A 80 5.63 -3.58 12.12
N HIS A 81 6.64 -4.05 12.85
CA HIS A 81 7.84 -4.64 12.27
C HIS A 81 7.83 -6.16 12.47
N THR A 82 8.27 -6.90 11.45
CA THR A 82 8.49 -8.35 11.55
C THR A 82 9.80 -8.75 10.88
N ARG A 83 10.50 -9.72 11.46
CA ARG A 83 11.65 -10.37 10.80
C ARG A 83 11.23 -11.55 9.92
N GLN A 84 9.95 -11.92 9.95
CA GLN A 84 9.41 -13.14 9.33
C GLN A 84 8.31 -12.76 8.32
N PRO A 85 8.68 -12.23 7.13
CA PRO A 85 7.70 -11.78 6.14
C PRO A 85 6.74 -12.89 5.66
N LEU A 86 7.25 -14.11 5.49
CA LEU A 86 6.45 -15.26 5.03
C LEU A 86 5.32 -15.59 5.99
N GLU A 87 5.62 -15.71 7.29
CA GLU A 87 4.62 -15.99 8.34
C GLU A 87 3.55 -14.89 8.39
N MET A 88 3.97 -13.63 8.26
CA MET A 88 3.07 -12.49 8.25
C MET A 88 2.11 -12.55 7.04
N VAL A 89 2.61 -12.85 5.84
CA VAL A 89 1.76 -12.96 4.64
C VAL A 89 0.79 -14.13 4.74
N ILE A 90 1.23 -15.27 5.27
CA ILE A 90 0.36 -16.43 5.53
C ILE A 90 -0.77 -16.06 6.49
N ALA A 91 -0.43 -15.41 7.61
CA ALA A 91 -1.44 -14.97 8.58
C ALA A 91 -2.44 -13.96 7.98
N MET A 92 -1.98 -13.05 7.11
CA MET A 92 -2.88 -12.12 6.42
C MET A 92 -3.81 -12.83 5.43
N ARG A 93 -3.29 -13.81 4.68
CA ARG A 93 -4.09 -14.65 3.79
C ARG A 93 -5.18 -15.40 4.57
N GLU A 94 -4.83 -16.01 5.71
CA GLU A 94 -5.78 -16.68 6.61
C GLU A 94 -6.84 -15.72 7.18
N ALA A 95 -6.46 -14.45 7.43
CA ALA A 95 -7.37 -13.39 7.81
C ALA A 95 -8.25 -12.86 6.66
N GLY A 96 -8.19 -13.49 5.47
CA GLY A 96 -9.06 -13.19 4.33
C GLY A 96 -8.54 -12.12 3.39
N TYR A 97 -7.28 -11.68 3.52
CA TYR A 97 -6.70 -10.72 2.59
C TYR A 97 -6.45 -11.35 1.22
N GLU A 98 -6.61 -10.58 0.14
CA GLU A 98 -5.89 -10.87 -1.11
C GLU A 98 -4.43 -10.43 -0.94
N ILE A 99 -3.49 -11.26 -1.36
CA ILE A 99 -2.06 -10.94 -1.37
C ILE A 99 -1.67 -10.52 -2.79
N ALA A 100 -1.25 -9.26 -2.96
CA ALA A 100 -0.90 -8.72 -4.26
C ALA A 100 0.58 -8.28 -4.30
N ALA A 101 1.39 -8.91 -5.14
CA ALA A 101 2.78 -8.53 -5.34
C ALA A 101 2.88 -7.42 -6.40
N VAL A 102 3.45 -6.27 -6.03
CA VAL A 102 3.68 -5.17 -6.97
C VAL A 102 5.06 -5.34 -7.62
N GLU A 103 5.07 -5.81 -8.86
CA GLU A 103 6.28 -6.22 -9.57
C GLU A 103 6.21 -5.90 -11.06
N THR A 104 7.32 -6.11 -11.77
CA THR A 104 7.45 -5.82 -13.21
C THR A 104 7.43 -7.09 -14.08
N THR A 105 6.88 -8.19 -13.55
CA THR A 105 6.85 -9.48 -14.24
C THR A 105 5.98 -9.43 -15.51
N VAL A 106 6.32 -10.24 -16.51
CA VAL A 106 5.57 -10.29 -17.78
C VAL A 106 4.15 -10.84 -17.60
N HIS A 107 3.92 -11.63 -16.56
CA HIS A 107 2.63 -12.24 -16.24
C HIS A 107 1.78 -11.40 -15.29
N ALA A 108 2.29 -10.27 -14.81
CA ALA A 108 1.54 -9.37 -13.94
C ALA A 108 0.38 -8.72 -14.69
N VAL A 109 -0.77 -8.64 -14.01
CA VAL A 109 -1.95 -7.92 -14.48
C VAL A 109 -1.67 -6.42 -14.39
N ASP A 110 -2.16 -5.65 -15.35
CA ASP A 110 -2.07 -4.19 -15.30
C ASP A 110 -2.81 -3.66 -14.06
N LEU A 111 -2.19 -2.74 -13.32
CA LEU A 111 -2.77 -2.12 -12.14
C LEU A 111 -4.17 -1.55 -12.40
N PHE A 112 -4.40 -0.97 -13.59
CA PHE A 112 -5.68 -0.36 -13.92
C PHE A 112 -6.75 -1.41 -14.23
N ASP A 113 -6.37 -2.56 -14.78
CA ASP A 113 -7.27 -3.68 -15.12
C ASP A 113 -7.49 -4.68 -13.96
N TRP A 114 -6.65 -4.64 -12.92
CA TRP A 114 -6.77 -5.53 -11.77
C TRP A 114 -8.07 -5.30 -10.98
N HIS A 115 -8.80 -6.34 -10.61
CA HIS A 115 -10.01 -6.24 -9.80
C HIS A 115 -9.74 -6.79 -8.40
N PRO A 116 -9.28 -5.95 -7.44
CA PRO A 116 -8.89 -6.42 -6.11
C PRO A 116 -10.11 -6.89 -5.29
N ARG A 117 -9.93 -7.99 -4.57
CA ARG A 117 -10.77 -8.48 -3.50
C ARG A 117 -10.29 -7.85 -2.19
N PHE A 118 -11.05 -6.87 -1.71
CA PHE A 118 -10.81 -6.27 -0.40
C PHE A 118 -11.24 -7.23 0.73
N PRO A 119 -10.52 -7.27 1.87
CA PRO A 119 -9.32 -6.48 2.16
C PRO A 119 -8.09 -7.00 1.39
N VAL A 120 -7.12 -6.14 1.10
CA VAL A 120 -5.94 -6.49 0.28
C VAL A 120 -4.63 -6.10 0.96
N CYS A 121 -3.62 -6.96 0.87
CA CYS A 121 -2.25 -6.68 1.28
C CYS A 121 -1.38 -6.55 0.04
N VAL A 122 -0.82 -5.37 -0.19
CA VAL A 122 0.11 -5.12 -1.29
C VAL A 122 1.55 -5.25 -0.81
N LEU A 123 2.33 -6.05 -1.52
CA LEU A 123 3.72 -6.35 -1.23
C LEU A 123 4.63 -5.50 -2.13
N PHE A 124 5.59 -4.83 -1.52
CA PHE A 124 6.68 -4.13 -2.20
C PHE A 124 8.01 -4.65 -1.68
N GLY A 125 8.95 -4.88 -2.60
CA GLY A 125 10.26 -5.42 -2.26
C GLY A 125 11.39 -4.40 -2.26
N HIS A 126 12.61 -4.92 -2.18
CA HIS A 126 13.86 -4.18 -2.23
C HIS A 126 13.97 -3.34 -3.51
N GLU A 127 14.60 -2.17 -3.43
CA GLU A 127 14.67 -1.20 -4.52
C GLU A 127 15.33 -1.74 -5.80
N THR A 128 16.26 -2.68 -5.65
CA THR A 128 16.99 -3.30 -6.77
C THR A 128 16.47 -4.68 -7.10
N ASP A 129 16.22 -5.50 -6.06
CA ASP A 129 16.02 -6.95 -6.23
C ASP A 129 14.54 -7.32 -6.25
N GLY A 130 13.64 -6.40 -5.89
CA GLY A 130 12.22 -6.70 -5.76
C GLY A 130 11.93 -7.56 -4.52
N LEU A 131 10.83 -8.31 -4.58
CA LEU A 131 10.44 -9.25 -3.52
C LEU A 131 11.35 -10.48 -3.58
N THR A 132 11.52 -11.14 -2.43
CA THR A 132 12.13 -12.46 -2.42
C THR A 132 11.26 -13.46 -3.21
N PRO A 133 11.84 -14.42 -3.95
CA PRO A 133 11.06 -15.40 -4.71
C PRO A 133 10.04 -16.15 -3.85
N GLU A 134 10.39 -16.45 -2.60
CA GLU A 134 9.54 -17.14 -1.64
C GLU A 134 8.32 -16.30 -1.27
N LEU A 135 8.49 -14.99 -1.03
CA LEU A 135 7.39 -14.10 -0.69
C LEU A 135 6.52 -13.79 -1.91
N ALA A 136 7.13 -13.60 -3.08
CA ALA A 136 6.44 -13.38 -4.34
C ALA A 136 5.55 -14.59 -4.72
N ALA A 137 6.02 -15.81 -4.47
CA ALA A 137 5.25 -17.03 -4.70
C ALA A 137 3.99 -17.17 -3.80
N LEU A 138 3.91 -16.40 -2.72
CA LEU A 138 2.71 -16.31 -1.87
C LEU A 138 1.71 -15.28 -2.35
N ALA A 139 1.93 -14.60 -3.48
CA ALA A 139 0.95 -13.66 -4.03
C ALA A 139 -0.20 -14.40 -4.72
N ASP A 140 -1.43 -13.94 -4.48
CA ASP A 140 -2.60 -14.33 -5.27
C ASP A 140 -2.56 -13.68 -6.66
N THR A 141 -2.08 -12.43 -6.71
CA THR A 141 -2.01 -11.63 -7.94
C THR A 141 -0.67 -10.90 -8.02
N HIS A 142 0.01 -11.01 -9.17
CA HIS A 142 1.09 -10.08 -9.50
C HIS A 142 0.52 -8.91 -10.28
N VAL A 143 0.85 -7.69 -9.85
CA VAL A 143 0.32 -6.44 -10.37
C VAL A 143 1.47 -5.57 -10.85
N ARG A 144 1.36 -5.04 -12.07
CA ARG A 144 2.34 -4.11 -12.63
C ARG A 144 1.76 -2.74 -12.88
N ILE A 145 2.57 -1.72 -12.68
CA ILE A 145 2.29 -0.38 -13.19
C ILE A 145 2.77 -0.33 -14.65
N PRO A 146 1.94 0.08 -15.63
CA PRO A 146 2.38 0.17 -17.02
C PRO A 146 3.49 1.22 -17.17
N MET A 147 4.59 0.81 -17.81
CA MET A 147 5.77 1.65 -18.06
C MET A 147 5.93 1.86 -19.58
N LEU A 148 5.71 3.07 -20.06
CA LEU A 148 5.83 3.42 -21.49
C LEU A 148 7.19 4.05 -21.85
N GLY A 149 8.03 4.32 -20.85
CA GLY A 149 9.34 4.95 -21.03
C GLY A 149 10.48 3.94 -21.19
N GLN A 150 11.72 4.46 -21.20
CA GLN A 150 12.93 3.63 -21.24
C GLN A 150 13.26 2.94 -19.92
N LYS A 151 12.71 3.45 -18.80
CA LYS A 151 12.90 2.83 -17.47
C LYS A 151 11.86 1.75 -17.26
N HIS A 152 12.29 0.63 -16.70
CA HIS A 152 11.46 -0.54 -16.48
C HIS A 152 10.75 -0.54 -15.13
N SER A 153 11.06 0.41 -14.24
CA SER A 153 10.46 0.52 -12.91
C SER A 153 10.38 1.97 -12.43
N LEU A 154 9.54 2.19 -11.42
CA LEU A 154 9.49 3.42 -10.63
C LEU A 154 10.29 3.25 -9.34
N ASN A 155 10.61 4.37 -8.68
CA ASN A 155 10.97 4.33 -7.26
C ASN A 155 9.85 3.64 -6.45
N VAL A 156 10.22 2.80 -5.48
CA VAL A 156 9.26 1.98 -4.73
C VAL A 156 8.19 2.80 -3.99
N ALA A 157 8.55 3.96 -3.43
CA ALA A 157 7.57 4.85 -2.77
C ALA A 157 6.66 5.55 -3.79
N THR A 158 7.19 5.91 -4.97
CA THR A 158 6.36 6.40 -6.08
C THR A 158 5.37 5.34 -6.56
N ALA A 159 5.82 4.10 -6.74
CA ALA A 159 4.95 2.97 -7.06
C ALA A 159 3.88 2.75 -5.99
N GLY A 160 4.28 2.82 -4.71
CA GLY A 160 3.38 2.79 -3.56
C GLY A 160 2.27 3.84 -3.64
N GLY A 161 2.63 5.09 -3.95
CA GLY A 161 1.67 6.17 -4.16
C GLY A 161 0.66 5.88 -5.26
N VAL A 162 1.13 5.41 -6.42
CA VAL A 162 0.26 5.08 -7.57
C VAL A 162 -0.72 3.95 -7.20
N VAL A 163 -0.22 2.87 -6.59
CA VAL A 163 -1.02 1.71 -6.20
C VAL A 163 -2.05 2.08 -5.13
N LEU A 164 -1.65 2.79 -4.08
CA LEU A 164 -2.54 3.11 -2.96
C LEU A 164 -3.70 4.02 -3.38
N PHE A 165 -3.44 5.04 -4.18
CA PHE A 165 -4.50 5.94 -4.65
C PHE A 165 -5.41 5.26 -5.69
N GLU A 166 -4.90 4.32 -6.47
CA GLU A 166 -5.74 3.50 -7.34
C GLU A 166 -6.63 2.55 -6.55
N LEU A 167 -6.09 1.90 -5.51
CA LEU A 167 -6.89 1.07 -4.60
C LEU A 167 -7.97 1.88 -3.88
N LEU A 168 -7.64 3.09 -3.42
CA LEU A 168 -8.62 4.03 -2.86
C LEU A 168 -9.72 4.36 -3.88
N ARG A 169 -9.36 4.62 -5.14
CA ARG A 169 -10.32 4.87 -6.22
C ARG A 169 -11.24 3.67 -6.46
N LYS A 170 -10.68 2.46 -6.55
CA LYS A 170 -11.42 1.21 -6.76
C LYS A 170 -12.35 0.88 -5.59
N TYR A 171 -11.86 1.02 -4.36
CA TYR A 171 -12.66 0.77 -3.16
C TYR A 171 -13.83 1.75 -3.05
N ARG A 172 -13.60 3.04 -3.35
CA ARG A 172 -14.68 4.03 -3.41
C ARG A 172 -15.75 3.63 -4.42
N ALA A 173 -15.37 3.23 -5.63
CA ALA A 173 -16.32 2.81 -6.66
C ALA A 173 -17.12 1.57 -6.24
N LEU A 174 -16.45 0.59 -5.61
CA LEU A 174 -17.09 -0.61 -5.06
C LEU A 174 -18.16 -0.25 -4.01
N ARG A 175 -17.85 0.65 -3.07
CA ARG A 175 -18.82 1.07 -2.04
C ARG A 175 -20.04 1.78 -2.63
N GLN A 176 -19.85 2.62 -3.65
CA GLN A 176 -20.96 3.29 -4.33
C GLN A 176 -21.90 2.28 -4.99
N GLN A 177 -21.36 1.27 -5.68
CA GLN A 177 -22.18 0.22 -6.31
C GLN A 177 -22.99 -0.58 -5.30
N ALA A 178 -22.45 -0.82 -4.11
CA ALA A 178 -23.18 -1.48 -3.03
C ALA A 178 -24.36 -0.65 -2.54
N THR A 179 -24.18 0.67 -2.36
CA THR A 179 -25.26 1.59 -1.93
C THR A 179 -26.41 1.68 -2.95
N TYR A 180 -26.16 1.56 -4.26
CA TYR A 180 -27.21 1.61 -5.28
C TYR A 180 -27.97 0.28 -5.47
N ARG A 181 -27.47 -0.83 -4.90
CA ARG A 181 -28.09 -2.17 -5.00
C ARG A 181 -28.92 -2.56 -3.78
N SER A 182 -28.86 -1.78 -2.71
CA SER A 182 -29.68 -1.88 -1.49
C SER A 182 -30.87 -0.94 -1.57
#